data_AF-A0A7S2FXE3-F1
#
_entry.id   AF-A0A7S2FXE3-F1
#
_cell.length_a   1.000
_cell.length_b   1.000
_cell.length_c   1.000
_cell.angle_alpha   90.00
_cell.angle_beta   90.00
_cell.angle_gamma   90.00
#
_symmetry.space_group_name_H-M   'P 1'
#
loop_
_entity.id
_entity.type
_entity.pdbx_description
1 polymer ?
#
loop_
_entity_poly.entity_id
_entity_poly.type
_entity_poly.pdbx_seq_one_letter_code
_entity_poly.pdbx_strand_id
1 'polypeptide(L)'
;MEGTRQKGRKKLDTKVTKKAKGHAPSHQNGFAFQHNPNSKLTKKILAMPNEGLCRRCTEKIEWRKKYRKYKPLRVPGSCNYCRKKAVTAAYHVACRPCAQDKA
;
A
#
# COMPACT_ATOMS: atom_id res chain seq x y z
N MET A 1 18.31 2.15 61.47
CA MET A 1 18.54 3.27 60.54
C MET A 1 19.01 2.68 59.24
N GLU A 2 18.09 2.52 58.30
CA GLU A 2 18.27 1.79 57.05
C GLU A 2 19.03 2.62 56.02
N GLY A 3 20.01 1.98 55.37
CA GLY A 3 20.55 2.45 54.12
C GLY A 3 19.58 2.14 52.97
N THR A 4 19.57 2.99 51.95
CA THR A 4 20.20 2.67 50.67
C THR A 4 19.95 3.77 49.65
N ARG A 5 21.08 4.26 49.14
CA ARG A 5 21.29 5.20 48.04
C ARG A 5 20.41 4.90 46.82
N GLN A 6 19.46 5.78 46.53
CA GLN A 6 18.63 5.74 45.34
C GLN A 6 19.51 5.83 44.08
N LYS A 7 19.51 4.76 43.27
CA LYS A 7 20.17 4.72 41.96
C LYS A 7 19.32 5.49 40.96
N GLY A 8 19.74 6.70 40.61
CA GLY A 8 19.21 7.44 39.46
C GLY A 8 19.47 6.66 38.16
N ARG A 9 18.39 6.21 37.51
CA ARG A 9 18.44 5.66 36.14
C ARG A 9 18.88 6.77 35.18
N LYS A 10 20.10 6.68 34.64
CA LYS A 10 20.52 7.50 33.48
C LYS A 10 19.63 7.13 32.29
N LYS A 11 18.88 8.09 31.74
CA LYS A 11 18.28 7.98 30.41
C LYS A 11 19.43 7.80 29.42
N LEU A 12 19.48 6.67 28.73
CA LEU A 12 20.30 6.54 27.52
C LEU A 12 19.57 7.29 26.40
N ASP A 13 20.10 8.45 26.03
CA ASP A 13 19.78 9.12 24.79
C ASP A 13 20.34 8.29 23.62
N THR A 14 19.48 7.46 23.02
CA THR A 14 19.82 6.76 21.77
C THR A 14 19.97 7.82 20.67
N LYS A 15 21.21 8.24 20.41
CA LYS A 15 21.55 9.06 19.23
C LYS A 15 21.21 8.27 17.97
N VAL A 16 20.02 8.54 17.41
CA VAL A 16 19.65 8.08 16.06
C VAL A 16 20.59 8.77 15.08
N THR A 17 21.60 8.04 14.61
CA THR A 17 22.52 8.51 13.58
C THR A 17 21.73 8.72 12.29
N LYS A 18 21.60 9.99 11.88
CA LYS A 18 20.94 10.35 10.63
C LYS A 18 21.82 9.86 9.48
N LYS A 19 21.37 8.80 8.78
CA LYS A 19 21.99 8.32 7.54
C LYS A 19 22.11 9.49 6.56
N ALA A 20 23.30 9.72 6.00
CA ALA A 20 23.53 10.78 5.02
C ALA A 20 22.57 10.59 3.83
N LYS A 21 21.66 11.55 3.65
CA LYS A 21 20.76 11.57 2.50
C LYS A 21 21.61 11.96 1.28
N GLY A 22 21.55 11.17 0.21
CA GLY A 22 22.17 11.54 -1.06
C GLY A 22 21.71 12.91 -1.55
N HIS A 23 22.39 13.46 -2.57
CA HIS A 23 22.05 14.77 -3.11
C HIS A 23 20.56 14.85 -3.46
N ALA A 24 19.90 15.93 -3.02
CA ALA A 24 18.51 16.15 -3.35
C ALA A 24 18.36 16.29 -4.88
N PRO A 25 17.26 15.79 -5.46
CA PRO A 25 16.98 16.00 -6.88
C PRO A 25 17.11 17.50 -7.23
N SER A 26 17.80 17.82 -8.34
CA SER A 26 17.97 19.20 -8.82
C SER A 26 16.62 19.89 -9.06
N HIS A 27 15.60 19.12 -9.48
CA HIS A 27 14.25 19.61 -9.70
C HIS A 27 13.29 18.95 -8.71
N GLN A 28 12.92 19.69 -7.66
CA GLN A 28 11.87 19.27 -6.73
C GLN A 28 10.50 19.55 -7.32
N ASN A 29 9.56 18.62 -7.12
CA ASN A 29 8.16 18.85 -7.52
C ASN A 29 7.54 19.92 -6.61
N GLY A 30 7.17 21.07 -7.17
CA GLY A 30 6.55 22.17 -6.41
C GLY A 30 5.08 21.92 -6.03
N PHE A 31 4.42 20.95 -6.66
CA PHE A 31 3.03 20.59 -6.38
C PHE A 31 2.83 19.08 -6.44
N ALA A 32 1.86 18.59 -5.66
CA ALA A 32 1.44 17.20 -5.73
C ALA A 32 0.58 16.97 -6.97
N PHE A 33 0.70 15.79 -7.58
CA PHE A 33 -0.20 15.38 -8.65
C PHE A 33 -1.66 15.39 -8.17
N GLN A 34 -2.51 16.11 -8.89
CA GLN A 34 -3.96 16.12 -8.67
C GLN A 34 -4.65 15.63 -9.93
N HIS A 35 -5.60 14.71 -9.78
CA HIS A 35 -6.43 14.23 -10.88
C HIS A 35 -7.77 14.93 -10.90
N ASN A 36 -8.40 15.02 -12.08
CA ASN A 36 -9.79 15.47 -12.18
C ASN A 36 -10.75 14.50 -11.43
N PRO A 37 -11.39 14.93 -10.34
CA PRO A 37 -12.31 14.09 -9.56
C PRO A 37 -13.65 13.86 -10.25
N ASN A 38 -14.01 14.68 -11.24
CA ASN A 38 -15.30 14.63 -11.94
C ASN A 38 -15.37 13.58 -13.06
N SER A 39 -14.23 12.99 -13.43
CA SER A 39 -14.17 11.92 -14.43
C SER A 39 -15.01 10.70 -13.99
N LYS A 40 -15.98 10.30 -14.82
CA LYS A 40 -16.85 9.12 -14.60
C LYS A 40 -16.03 7.85 -14.35
N LEU A 41 -14.94 7.66 -15.11
CA LEU A 41 -14.06 6.49 -14.96
C LEU A 41 -13.31 6.53 -13.61
N THR A 42 -12.82 7.70 -13.21
CA THR A 42 -12.07 7.85 -11.95
C THR A 42 -12.96 7.55 -10.76
N LYS A 43 -14.21 8.06 -10.76
CA LYS A 43 -15.20 7.76 -9.72
C LYS A 43 -15.46 6.26 -9.59
N LYS A 44 -15.65 5.55 -10.71
CA LYS A 44 -15.79 4.09 -10.72
C LYS A 44 -14.57 3.38 -10.15
N ILE A 45 -13.36 3.81 -10.53
CA ILE A 45 -12.11 3.17 -10.06
C ILE A 45 -11.92 3.35 -8.55
N LEU A 46 -12.21 4.54 -8.02
CA LEU A 46 -12.09 4.84 -6.59
C LEU A 46 -13.13 4.09 -5.76
N ALA A 47 -14.33 3.87 -6.29
CA ALA A 47 -15.39 3.14 -5.61
C ALA A 47 -15.15 1.62 -5.52
N MET A 48 -14.30 1.03 -6.36
CA MET A 48 -14.01 -0.41 -6.28
C MET A 48 -13.26 -0.74 -4.99
N PRO A 49 -13.68 -1.76 -4.21
CA PRO A 49 -12.99 -2.15 -2.99
C PRO A 49 -11.66 -2.87 -3.26
N ASN A 50 -10.71 -2.74 -2.32
CA ASN A 50 -9.46 -3.49 -2.29
C ASN A 50 -9.52 -4.43 -1.07
N GLU A 51 -9.91 -5.69 -1.28
CA GLU A 51 -10.14 -6.65 -0.20
C GLU A 51 -9.20 -7.85 -0.30
N GLY A 52 -8.88 -8.49 0.83
CA GLY A 52 -8.12 -9.74 0.86
C GLY A 52 -6.65 -9.59 0.44
N LEU A 53 -6.05 -8.43 0.69
CA LEU A 53 -4.67 -8.10 0.31
C LEU A 53 -3.85 -7.74 1.55
N CYS A 54 -2.57 -8.12 1.55
CA CYS A 54 -1.63 -7.62 2.56
C CYS A 54 -1.37 -6.12 2.36
N ARG A 55 -0.90 -5.44 3.42
CA ARG A 55 -0.66 -3.99 3.43
C ARG A 55 0.14 -3.51 2.20
N ARG A 56 1.24 -4.21 1.88
CA ARG A 56 2.11 -3.88 0.75
C ARG A 56 1.39 -3.98 -0.61
N CYS A 57 0.49 -4.94 -0.77
CA CYS A 57 -0.28 -5.10 -2.00
C CYS A 57 -1.37 -4.03 -2.11
N THR A 58 -2.04 -3.71 -1.00
CA THR A 58 -3.02 -2.63 -0.92
C THR A 58 -2.40 -1.28 -1.32
N GLU A 59 -1.24 -0.94 -0.74
CA GLU A 59 -0.48 0.28 -1.06
C GLU A 59 -0.18 0.40 -2.57
N LYS A 60 0.23 -0.70 -3.23
CA LYS A 60 0.50 -0.73 -4.67
C LYS A 60 -0.76 -0.44 -5.49
N ILE A 61 -1.90 -0.99 -5.10
CA ILE A 61 -3.16 -0.79 -5.82
C ILE A 61 -3.68 0.64 -5.60
N GLU A 62 -3.64 1.13 -4.37
CA GLU A 62 -4.04 2.50 -4.02
C GLU A 62 -3.22 3.54 -4.76
N TRP A 63 -1.90 3.34 -4.84
CA TRP A 63 -1.03 4.19 -5.63
C TRP A 63 -1.46 4.21 -7.10
N ARG A 64 -1.74 3.04 -7.69
CA ARG A 64 -2.24 2.97 -9.08
C ARG A 64 -3.56 3.73 -9.26
N LYS A 65 -4.49 3.65 -8.29
CA LYS A 65 -5.76 4.41 -8.33
C LYS A 65 -5.50 5.92 -8.24
N LYS A 66 -4.70 6.36 -7.26
CA LYS A 66 -4.37 7.77 -7.00
C LYS A 66 -3.73 8.44 -8.21
N TYR A 67 -2.85 7.75 -8.93
CA TYR A 67 -2.14 8.30 -10.09
C TYR A 67 -2.81 7.96 -11.44
N ARG A 68 -4.07 7.51 -11.45
CA ARG A 68 -4.81 7.08 -12.67
C ARG A 68 -4.08 6.04 -13.52
N LYS A 69 -3.23 5.21 -12.90
CA LYS A 69 -2.49 4.10 -13.54
C LYS A 69 -3.20 2.75 -13.36
N TYR A 70 -4.35 2.73 -12.69
CA TYR A 70 -5.17 1.54 -12.48
C TYR A 70 -5.89 1.16 -13.77
N LYS A 71 -5.72 -0.10 -14.20
CA LYS A 71 -6.37 -0.68 -15.39
C LYS A 71 -7.39 -1.74 -14.93
N PRO A 72 -8.70 -1.44 -14.99
CA PRO A 72 -9.74 -2.43 -14.73
C PRO A 72 -9.69 -3.58 -15.74
N LEU A 73 -10.16 -4.75 -15.33
CA LEU A 73 -10.33 -5.88 -16.23
C LEU A 73 -11.58 -5.67 -17.08
N ARG A 74 -11.47 -5.90 -18.40
CA ARG A 74 -12.63 -5.97 -19.31
C ARG A 74 -13.29 -7.35 -19.30
N VAL A 75 -12.48 -8.39 -19.06
CA VAL A 75 -12.90 -9.79 -18.98
C VAL A 75 -12.29 -10.42 -17.73
N PRO A 76 -12.93 -11.43 -17.11
CA PRO A 76 -12.35 -12.13 -15.96
C PRO A 76 -11.00 -12.78 -16.30
N GLY A 77 -10.03 -12.63 -15.41
CA GLY A 77 -8.72 -13.29 -15.50
C GLY A 77 -8.75 -14.76 -15.07
N SER A 78 -7.74 -15.52 -15.47
CA SER A 78 -7.52 -16.90 -15.02
C SER A 78 -6.96 -16.92 -13.59
N CYS A 79 -7.54 -17.77 -12.74
CA CYS A 79 -7.02 -17.99 -11.38
C CYS A 79 -5.85 -18.99 -11.41
N ASN A 80 -4.76 -18.70 -10.70
CA ASN A 80 -3.61 -19.59 -10.63
C ASN A 80 -3.89 -20.94 -9.93
N TYR A 81 -4.92 -21.01 -9.07
CA TYR A 81 -5.23 -22.22 -8.31
C TYR A 81 -6.25 -23.11 -9.01
N CYS A 82 -7.44 -22.59 -9.32
CA CYS A 82 -8.50 -23.39 -9.97
C CYS A 82 -8.44 -23.37 -11.50
N ARG A 83 -7.56 -22.55 -12.11
CA ARG A 83 -7.40 -22.38 -13.57
C ARG A 83 -8.64 -21.91 -14.33
N LYS A 84 -9.74 -21.60 -13.63
CA LYS A 84 -10.97 -21.02 -14.21
C LYS A 84 -10.81 -19.50 -14.41
N LYS A 85 -11.54 -18.95 -15.39
CA LYS A 85 -11.66 -17.50 -15.62
C LYS A 85 -12.59 -16.84 -14.59
N ALA A 86 -12.16 -16.80 -13.33
CA ALA A 86 -12.97 -16.35 -12.20
C ALA A 86 -12.38 -15.15 -11.45
N VAL A 87 -11.26 -14.59 -11.92
CA VAL A 87 -10.63 -13.41 -11.30
C VAL A 87 -11.31 -12.15 -11.81
N THR A 88 -12.17 -11.56 -10.99
CA THR A 88 -12.91 -10.33 -11.34
C THR A 88 -12.17 -9.07 -10.91
N ALA A 89 -11.37 -9.13 -9.85
CA ALA A 89 -10.61 -8.00 -9.34
C ALA A 89 -9.29 -7.83 -10.10
N ALA A 90 -9.02 -6.64 -10.63
CA ALA A 90 -7.77 -6.38 -11.35
C ALA A 90 -6.55 -6.46 -10.41
N TYR A 91 -5.41 -6.88 -10.95
CA TYR A 91 -4.15 -7.09 -10.21
C TYR A 91 -4.18 -8.21 -9.17
N HIS A 92 -5.18 -9.10 -9.21
CA HIS A 92 -5.24 -10.30 -8.40
C HIS A 92 -4.78 -11.51 -9.22
N VAL A 93 -4.12 -12.45 -8.57
CA VAL A 93 -3.62 -13.71 -9.18
C VAL A 93 -4.54 -14.90 -8.89
N ALA A 94 -5.46 -14.73 -7.94
CA ALA A 94 -6.37 -15.76 -7.46
C ALA A 94 -7.80 -15.21 -7.44
N CYS A 95 -8.78 -16.07 -7.66
CA CYS A 95 -10.18 -15.70 -7.46
C CYS A 95 -10.50 -15.69 -5.96
N ARG A 96 -11.56 -14.96 -5.58
CA ARG A 96 -12.03 -14.84 -4.19
C ARG A 96 -12.16 -16.19 -3.44
N PRO A 97 -12.84 -17.23 -3.98
CA PRO A 97 -12.98 -18.49 -3.24
C PRO A 97 -11.62 -19.14 -2.98
N CYS A 98 -10.77 -19.27 -4.00
CA CYS A 98 -9.44 -19.86 -3.81
C CYS A 98 -8.52 -19.04 -2.89
N ALA A 99 -8.77 -17.73 -2.75
CA ALA A 99 -8.05 -16.89 -1.81
C ALA A 99 -8.55 -17.11 -0.37
N GLN A 100 -9.86 -17.29 -0.16
CA GLN A 100 -10.45 -17.57 1.14
C GLN A 100 -10.09 -18.97 1.65
N ASP A 101 -10.08 -19.98 0.77
CA ASP A 101 -9.69 -21.35 1.13
C ASP A 101 -8.22 -21.47 1.58
N LYS A 102 -7.39 -20.46 1.26
CA LYS A 102 -5.93 -20.46 1.48
C LYS A 102 -5.46 -19.31 2.39
N ALA A 103 -6.40 -18.51 2.92
CA ALA A 103 -6.11 -17.41 3.84
C ALA A 103 -5.91 -17.94 5.26
#